data_AF-A0A1M3MBN6-F1
#
_entry.id   AF-A0A1M3MBN6-F1
#
_cell.length_a   1.000
_cell.length_b   1.000
_cell.length_c   1.000
_cell.angle_alpha   90.00
_cell.angle_beta   90.00
_cell.angle_gamma   90.00
#
_symmetry.space_group_name_H-M   'P 1'
#
loop_
_entity.id
_entity.type
_entity.pdbx_description
1 polymer ?
#
loop_
_entity_poly.entity_id
_entity_poly.type
_entity_poly.pdbx_seq_one_letter_code
_entity_poly.pdbx_strand_id
1 'polypeptide(L)'
;MNEKILALLTNKFTQARKDGLQQLARSLALQVADESEAQALIDKLTVEKVTDFIKEWRREVDSEVSNANKTFESTLRSKYDFVDKKHQPESHKTETSKQETPDEVAEIIKQSIQAAVQPLQEKISLLENGKITDSRKQTLERKLKAAPEAFKKTVMSSFGKMQFQNEEEFNSFISETEQNLEAFTQEAANSGLGSFPRPGIPAGTVSQESVTADIKAWAGTRQE
;
A
#
# COMPACT_ATOMS: atom_id res chain seq x y z
N MET A 1 9.05 -12.19 -13.15
CA MET A 1 7.93 -12.91 -12.50
C MET A 1 6.68 -12.96 -13.38
N ASN A 2 6.18 -11.81 -13.84
CA ASN A 2 5.02 -11.73 -14.74
C ASN A 2 5.13 -12.61 -16.01
N GLU A 3 6.25 -12.54 -16.74
CA GLU A 3 6.44 -13.35 -17.98
C GLU A 3 6.43 -14.86 -17.71
N LYS A 4 6.94 -15.29 -16.55
CA LYS A 4 6.96 -16.69 -16.12
C LYS A 4 5.54 -17.18 -15.80
N ILE A 5 4.77 -16.38 -15.07
CA ILE A 5 3.34 -16.64 -14.78
C ILE A 5 2.52 -16.67 -16.07
N LEU A 6 2.78 -15.75 -17.01
CA LEU A 6 2.11 -15.73 -18.30
C LEU A 6 2.36 -17.01 -19.11
N ALA A 7 3.59 -17.51 -19.13
CA ALA A 7 3.93 -18.75 -19.81
C ALA A 7 3.18 -19.94 -19.21
N LEU A 8 3.10 -20.02 -17.88
CA LEU A 8 2.36 -21.06 -17.16
C LEU A 8 0.85 -20.99 -17.43
N LEU A 9 0.27 -19.79 -17.39
CA LEU A 9 -1.14 -19.56 -17.71
C LEU A 9 -1.47 -19.89 -19.16
N THR A 10 -0.59 -19.53 -20.10
CA THR A 10 -0.80 -19.79 -21.54
C THR A 10 -0.71 -21.29 -21.84
N ASN A 11 0.19 -22.01 -21.18
CA ASN A 11 0.30 -23.47 -21.30
C ASN A 11 -0.90 -24.19 -20.70
N LYS A 12 -1.45 -23.70 -19.59
CA LYS A 12 -2.59 -24.33 -18.91
C LYS A 12 -3.94 -23.97 -19.53
N PHE A 13 -4.09 -22.73 -19.97
CA PHE A 13 -5.33 -22.18 -20.52
C PHE A 13 -5.14 -21.82 -22.01
N THR A 14 -4.83 -22.81 -22.83
CA THR A 14 -4.51 -22.62 -24.26
C THR A 14 -5.67 -22.03 -25.07
N GLN A 15 -6.92 -22.24 -24.64
CA GLN A 15 -8.12 -21.67 -25.27
C GLN A 15 -8.46 -20.26 -24.78
N ALA A 16 -7.81 -19.79 -23.72
CA ALA A 16 -8.07 -18.47 -23.17
C ALA A 16 -7.31 -17.38 -23.95
N ARG A 17 -7.86 -16.16 -23.94
CA ARG A 17 -7.37 -15.08 -24.78
C ARG A 17 -6.10 -14.46 -24.22
N LYS A 18 -5.10 -14.24 -25.10
CA LYS A 18 -3.75 -13.80 -24.74
C LYS A 18 -3.70 -12.47 -23.96
N ASP A 19 -4.49 -11.48 -24.35
CA ASP A 19 -4.62 -10.18 -23.69
C ASP A 19 -5.18 -10.30 -22.26
N GLY A 20 -6.24 -11.08 -22.09
CA GLY A 20 -6.83 -11.33 -20.78
C GLY A 20 -5.92 -12.17 -19.86
N LEU A 21 -5.19 -13.13 -20.42
CA LEU A 21 -4.16 -13.90 -19.70
C LEU A 21 -2.97 -13.01 -19.29
N GLN A 22 -2.59 -12.03 -20.11
CA GLN A 22 -1.57 -11.03 -19.75
C GLN A 22 -1.99 -10.19 -18.55
N GLN A 23 -3.26 -9.82 -18.47
CA GLN A 23 -3.76 -9.07 -17.33
C GLN A 23 -3.88 -9.93 -16.06
N LEU A 24 -4.30 -11.19 -16.21
CA LEU A 24 -4.31 -12.15 -15.11
C LEU A 24 -2.89 -12.46 -14.59
N ALA A 25 -1.90 -12.54 -15.49
CA ALA A 25 -0.50 -12.72 -15.12
C ALA A 25 0.03 -11.51 -14.34
N ARG A 26 -0.33 -10.29 -14.73
CA ARG A 26 0.00 -9.06 -14.00
C ARG A 26 -0.60 -9.03 -12.60
N SER A 27 -1.86 -9.43 -12.43
CA SER A 27 -2.50 -9.46 -11.11
C SER A 27 -1.89 -10.51 -10.19
N LEU A 28 -1.62 -11.71 -10.72
CA LEU A 28 -0.96 -12.79 -9.96
C LEU A 28 0.49 -12.45 -9.62
N ALA A 29 1.23 -11.78 -10.52
CA ALA A 29 2.60 -11.36 -10.25
C ALA A 29 2.74 -10.36 -9.09
N LEU A 30 1.65 -9.68 -8.70
CA LEU A 30 1.61 -8.79 -7.53
C LEU A 30 1.32 -9.54 -6.23
N GLN A 31 0.75 -10.75 -6.32
CA GLN A 31 0.42 -11.58 -5.15
C GLN A 31 1.49 -12.61 -4.83
N VAL A 32 2.41 -12.87 -5.76
CA VAL A 32 3.33 -14.01 -5.67
C VAL A 32 4.78 -13.56 -5.78
N ALA A 33 5.59 -13.96 -4.80
CA ALA A 33 7.03 -13.70 -4.78
C ALA A 33 7.82 -14.76 -5.57
N ASP A 34 7.41 -16.03 -5.52
CA ASP A 34 8.17 -17.17 -6.03
C ASP A 34 7.41 -18.06 -7.04
N GLU A 35 8.13 -18.68 -7.97
CA GLU A 35 7.54 -19.52 -9.04
C GLU A 35 6.72 -20.70 -8.53
N SER A 36 7.10 -21.28 -7.39
CA SER A 36 6.37 -22.42 -6.79
C SER A 36 4.98 -22.03 -6.30
N GLU A 37 4.86 -20.85 -5.69
CA GLU A 37 3.57 -20.31 -5.23
C GLU A 37 2.68 -19.90 -6.42
N ALA A 38 3.29 -19.39 -7.49
CA ALA A 38 2.58 -19.06 -8.73
C ALA A 38 1.97 -20.33 -9.33
N GLN A 39 2.74 -21.42 -9.39
CA GLN A 39 2.26 -22.70 -9.87
C GLN A 39 1.08 -23.21 -9.03
N ALA A 40 1.19 -23.15 -7.70
CA ALA A 40 0.13 -23.60 -6.80
C ALA A 40 -1.18 -22.79 -6.94
N LEU A 41 -1.09 -21.49 -7.24
CA LEU A 41 -2.27 -20.63 -7.48
C LEU A 41 -2.88 -20.87 -8.86
N ILE A 42 -2.05 -20.98 -9.89
CA ILE A 42 -2.46 -21.37 -11.25
C ILE A 42 -3.11 -22.76 -11.22
N ASP A 43 -2.67 -23.64 -10.31
CA ASP A 43 -3.27 -24.96 -10.10
C ASP A 43 -4.68 -24.95 -9.55
N LYS A 44 -5.03 -23.93 -8.78
CA LYS A 44 -6.39 -23.70 -8.26
C LYS A 44 -7.30 -22.92 -9.21
N LEU A 45 -6.75 -22.31 -10.27
CA LEU A 45 -7.54 -21.61 -11.29
C LEU A 45 -8.24 -22.62 -12.20
N THR A 46 -9.55 -22.46 -12.33
CA THR A 46 -10.38 -23.23 -13.27
C THR A 46 -10.57 -22.45 -14.57
N VAL A 47 -10.83 -23.17 -15.65
CA VAL A 47 -11.08 -22.57 -16.98
C VAL A 47 -12.25 -21.58 -16.92
N GLU A 48 -13.30 -21.90 -16.16
CA GLU A 48 -14.46 -21.02 -15.93
C GLU A 48 -14.05 -19.70 -15.27
N LYS A 49 -13.28 -19.74 -14.18
CA LYS A 49 -12.81 -18.54 -13.47
C LYS A 49 -11.93 -17.66 -14.33
N VAL A 50 -11.04 -18.26 -15.13
CA VAL A 50 -10.21 -17.53 -16.08
C VAL A 50 -11.06 -16.91 -17.18
N THR A 51 -12.05 -17.65 -17.68
CA THR A 51 -12.94 -17.16 -18.75
C THR A 51 -13.81 -16.01 -18.27
N ASP A 52 -14.37 -16.10 -17.07
CA ASP A 52 -15.21 -15.05 -16.49
C ASP A 52 -14.40 -13.80 -16.12
N PHE A 53 -13.18 -13.97 -15.60
CA PHE A 53 -12.25 -12.85 -15.41
C PHE A 53 -11.96 -12.13 -16.73
N ILE A 54 -11.65 -12.88 -17.79
CA ILE A 54 -11.37 -12.30 -19.11
C ILE A 54 -12.61 -11.60 -19.69
N LYS A 55 -13.80 -12.17 -19.51
CA LYS A 55 -15.07 -11.56 -19.95
C LYS A 55 -15.34 -10.24 -19.23
N GLU A 56 -15.20 -10.21 -17.91
CA GLU A 56 -15.48 -8.99 -17.13
C GLU A 56 -14.46 -7.90 -17.42
N TRP A 57 -13.16 -8.24 -17.44
CA TRP A 57 -12.11 -7.29 -17.80
C TRP A 57 -12.33 -6.72 -19.21
N ARG A 58 -12.70 -7.56 -20.18
CA ARG A 58 -13.04 -7.09 -21.53
C ARG A 58 -14.29 -6.25 -21.58
N ARG A 59 -15.31 -6.58 -20.79
CA ARG A 59 -16.53 -5.79 -20.73
C ARG A 59 -16.22 -4.37 -20.24
N GLU A 60 -15.36 -4.22 -19.23
CA GLU A 60 -14.89 -2.93 -18.77
C GLU A 60 -14.10 -2.20 -19.86
N VAL A 61 -13.11 -2.87 -20.48
CA VAL A 61 -12.29 -2.29 -21.55
C VAL A 61 -13.13 -1.86 -22.77
N ASP A 62 -14.02 -2.73 -23.25
CA ASP A 62 -14.89 -2.47 -24.40
C ASP A 62 -15.93 -1.38 -24.07
N SER A 63 -16.44 -1.35 -22.83
CA SER A 63 -17.33 -0.27 -22.37
C SER A 63 -16.60 1.06 -22.28
N GLU A 64 -15.36 1.07 -21.82
CA GLU A 64 -14.55 2.29 -21.70
C GLU A 64 -14.17 2.82 -23.08
N VAL A 65 -13.81 1.94 -24.03
CA VAL A 65 -13.61 2.31 -25.44
C VAL A 65 -14.90 2.84 -26.07
N SER A 66 -16.05 2.20 -25.82
CA SER A 66 -17.35 2.67 -26.32
C SER A 66 -17.73 4.03 -25.75
N ASN A 67 -17.52 4.25 -24.45
CA ASN A 67 -17.82 5.52 -23.80
C ASN A 67 -16.85 6.63 -24.25
N ALA A 68 -15.57 6.31 -24.46
CA ALA A 68 -14.61 7.24 -25.04
C ALA A 68 -15.02 7.67 -26.46
N ASN A 69 -15.42 6.72 -27.31
CA ASN A 69 -15.91 7.02 -28.66
C ASN A 69 -17.20 7.85 -28.63
N LYS A 70 -18.17 7.51 -27.77
CA LYS A 70 -19.41 8.30 -27.62
C LYS A 70 -19.14 9.72 -27.13
N THR A 71 -18.20 9.88 -26.20
CA THR A 71 -17.82 11.20 -25.67
C THR A 71 -17.10 12.02 -26.72
N PHE A 72 -16.23 11.38 -27.51
CA PHE A 72 -15.56 12.00 -28.65
C PHE A 72 -16.56 12.42 -29.74
N GLU A 73 -17.47 11.53 -30.14
CA GLU A 73 -18.52 11.83 -31.12
C GLU A 73 -19.48 12.92 -30.63
N SER A 74 -19.87 12.89 -29.35
CA SER A 74 -20.73 13.92 -28.76
C SER A 74 -20.02 15.27 -28.70
N THR A 75 -18.72 15.28 -28.36
CA THR A 75 -17.92 16.51 -28.31
C THR A 75 -17.73 17.08 -29.70
N LEU A 76 -17.47 16.24 -30.71
CA LEU A 76 -17.40 16.66 -32.11
C LEU A 76 -18.74 17.18 -32.62
N ARG A 77 -19.86 16.50 -32.33
CA ARG A 77 -21.21 16.97 -32.73
C ARG A 77 -21.65 18.25 -32.05
N SER A 78 -21.16 18.54 -30.85
CA SER A 78 -21.41 19.83 -30.18
C SER A 78 -20.49 20.94 -30.65
N LYS A 79 -19.26 20.63 -31.10
CA LYS A 79 -18.29 21.63 -31.59
C LYS A 79 -18.42 21.93 -33.07
N TYR A 80 -18.87 20.95 -33.85
CA TYR A 80 -19.14 21.08 -35.27
C TYR A 80 -20.63 20.85 -35.48
N ASP A 81 -21.31 21.85 -36.04
CA ASP A 81 -22.70 21.73 -36.50
C ASP A 81 -22.69 20.79 -37.71
N PHE A 82 -22.73 19.47 -37.47
CA PHE A 82 -22.89 18.49 -38.52
C PHE A 82 -24.31 18.64 -39.04
N VAL A 83 -24.46 19.53 -40.01
CA VAL A 83 -25.65 19.65 -40.83
C VAL A 83 -25.86 18.28 -41.48
N ASP A 84 -26.82 17.51 -40.95
CA ASP A 84 -27.34 16.32 -41.62
C ASP A 84 -27.61 16.72 -43.07
N LYS A 85 -27.01 15.99 -44.01
CA LYS A 85 -27.06 16.30 -45.43
C LYS A 85 -28.48 16.07 -45.98
N LYS A 86 -29.39 17.00 -45.70
CA LYS A 86 -30.63 17.21 -46.46
C LYS A 86 -30.43 18.46 -47.32
N HIS A 87 -30.19 18.21 -48.61
CA HIS A 87 -30.29 19.08 -49.78
C HIS A 87 -29.97 20.59 -49.62
N GLN A 88 -28.91 21.01 -50.33
CA GLN A 88 -28.47 22.39 -50.61
C GLN A 88 -29.57 23.23 -51.32
N PRO A 89 -29.53 24.58 -51.24
CA PRO A 89 -28.64 25.34 -52.13
C PRO A 89 -27.80 26.43 -51.43
N GLU A 90 -26.81 26.92 -52.18
CA GLU A 90 -25.68 27.76 -51.80
C GLU A 90 -26.01 29.12 -51.15
N SER A 91 -25.20 29.54 -50.18
CA SER A 91 -24.68 30.91 -50.11
C SER A 91 -23.34 30.95 -49.35
N HIS A 92 -22.40 31.71 -49.88
CA HIS A 92 -21.00 31.83 -49.43
C HIS A 92 -20.85 32.50 -48.05
N LYS A 93 -19.99 31.93 -47.18
CA LYS A 93 -18.89 32.66 -46.52
C LYS A 93 -17.87 31.70 -45.90
N THR A 94 -16.62 31.92 -46.31
CA THR A 94 -15.33 31.55 -45.70
C THR A 94 -15.38 31.13 -44.24
N GLU A 95 -14.84 29.95 -43.92
CA GLU A 95 -13.71 29.78 -43.00
C GLU A 95 -12.82 28.62 -43.46
N THR A 96 -11.52 28.87 -43.44
CA THR A 96 -10.42 27.99 -43.81
C THR A 96 -10.43 26.70 -42.99
N SER A 97 -10.71 25.57 -43.63
CA SER A 97 -10.35 24.25 -43.08
C SER A 97 -8.83 24.15 -43.07
N LYS A 98 -8.22 24.32 -41.90
CA LYS A 98 -6.87 23.81 -41.66
C LYS A 98 -6.99 22.29 -41.70
N GLN A 99 -6.52 21.72 -42.79
CA GLN A 99 -6.28 20.30 -42.89
C GLN A 99 -5.18 19.97 -41.87
N GLU A 100 -5.59 19.44 -40.71
CA GLU A 100 -4.67 19.00 -39.67
C GLU A 100 -3.71 17.98 -40.30
N THR A 101 -2.41 18.25 -40.18
CA THR A 101 -1.40 17.36 -40.73
C THR A 101 -1.37 16.06 -39.93
N PRO A 102 -0.86 14.95 -40.48
CA PRO A 102 -0.70 13.70 -39.74
C PRO A 102 0.05 13.86 -38.40
N ASP A 103 0.89 14.89 -38.27
CA ASP A 103 1.58 15.26 -37.04
C ASP A 103 0.65 15.85 -35.97
N GLU A 104 -0.31 16.73 -36.32
CA GLU A 104 -1.28 17.29 -35.37
C GLU A 104 -2.23 16.20 -34.83
N VAL A 105 -2.65 15.26 -35.67
CA VAL A 105 -3.48 14.11 -35.25
C VAL A 105 -2.70 13.20 -34.30
N ALA A 106 -1.41 12.96 -34.54
CA ALA A 106 -0.56 12.20 -33.64
C ALA A 106 -0.38 12.90 -32.28
N GLU A 107 -0.31 14.23 -32.26
CA GLU A 107 -0.20 15.04 -31.05
C GLU A 107 -1.50 15.00 -30.21
N ILE A 108 -2.66 15.08 -30.86
CA ILE A 108 -3.98 14.94 -30.23
C ILE A 108 -4.16 13.54 -29.64
N ILE A 109 -3.73 12.49 -30.35
CA ILE A 109 -3.76 11.12 -29.84
C ILE A 109 -2.85 10.99 -28.61
N LYS A 110 -1.64 11.54 -28.66
CA LYS A 110 -0.71 11.54 -27.51
C LYS A 110 -1.29 12.23 -26.29
N GLN A 111 -1.88 13.41 -26.48
CA GLN A 111 -2.53 14.16 -25.40
C GLN A 111 -3.71 13.39 -24.81
N SER A 112 -4.51 12.74 -25.66
CA SER A 112 -5.66 11.93 -25.21
C SER A 112 -5.20 10.70 -24.41
N ILE A 113 -4.15 10.00 -24.87
CA ILE A 113 -3.56 8.88 -24.15
C ILE A 113 -2.97 9.36 -22.81
N GLN A 114 -2.26 10.48 -22.80
CA GLN A 114 -1.67 11.02 -21.58
C GLN A 114 -2.75 11.45 -20.58
N ALA A 115 -3.83 12.07 -21.05
CA ALA A 115 -4.98 12.44 -20.22
C ALA A 115 -5.69 11.22 -19.61
N ALA A 116 -5.74 10.09 -20.32
CA ALA A 116 -6.33 8.85 -19.81
C ALA A 116 -5.40 8.11 -18.83
N VAL A 117 -4.07 8.20 -19.01
CA VAL A 117 -3.09 7.50 -18.18
C VAL A 117 -2.78 8.23 -16.87
N GLN A 118 -2.83 9.57 -16.85
CA GLN A 118 -2.63 10.38 -15.64
C GLN A 118 -3.51 9.96 -14.44
N PRO A 119 -4.86 9.88 -14.55
CA PRO A 119 -5.71 9.51 -13.42
C PRO A 119 -5.50 8.04 -12.98
N LEU A 120 -5.07 7.16 -13.89
CA LEU A 120 -4.71 5.78 -13.54
C LEU A 120 -3.41 5.74 -12.74
N GLN A 121 -2.44 6.57 -13.09
CA GLN A 121 -1.18 6.68 -12.37
C GLN A 121 -1.39 7.26 -10.96
N GLU A 122 -2.24 8.28 -10.81
CA GLU A 122 -2.64 8.81 -9.50
C GLU A 122 -3.33 7.74 -8.63
N LYS A 123 -4.27 6.97 -9.20
CA LYS A 123 -4.92 5.87 -8.47
C LYS A 123 -3.94 4.77 -8.06
N ILE A 124 -2.98 4.42 -8.91
CA ILE A 124 -1.94 3.45 -8.58
C ILE A 124 -1.09 3.98 -7.42
N SER A 125 -0.62 5.22 -7.48
CA SER A 125 0.15 5.82 -6.39
C SER A 125 -0.65 5.89 -5.08
N LEU A 126 -1.95 6.23 -5.13
CA LEU A 126 -2.83 6.20 -3.97
C LEU A 126 -2.99 4.79 -3.38
N LEU A 127 -3.14 3.77 -4.23
CA LEU A 127 -3.25 2.37 -3.80
C LEU A 127 -1.95 1.84 -3.19
N GLU A 128 -0.80 2.16 -3.79
CA GLU A 128 0.51 1.79 -3.26
C GLU A 128 0.74 2.45 -1.89
N ASN A 129 0.47 3.74 -1.77
CA ASN A 129 0.54 4.46 -0.50
C ASN A 129 -0.43 3.89 0.55
N GLY A 130 -1.64 3.51 0.15
CA GLY A 130 -2.62 2.85 1.01
C GLY A 130 -2.12 1.50 1.54
N LYS A 131 -1.63 0.62 0.66
CA LYS A 131 -1.06 -0.69 1.05
C LYS A 131 0.13 -0.55 1.99
N ILE A 132 1.02 0.42 1.72
CA ILE A 132 2.18 0.69 2.57
C ILE A 132 1.71 1.14 3.96
N THR A 133 0.74 2.05 4.02
CA THR A 133 0.18 2.54 5.30
C THR A 133 -0.46 1.42 6.12
N ASP A 134 -1.22 0.53 5.48
CA ASP A 134 -1.83 -0.63 6.15
C ASP A 134 -0.79 -1.62 6.68
N SER A 135 0.24 -1.93 5.89
CA SER A 135 1.35 -2.80 6.30
C SER A 135 2.10 -2.24 7.52
N ARG A 136 2.40 -0.93 7.50
CA ARG A 136 3.04 -0.21 8.60
C ARG A 136 2.16 -0.21 9.85
N LYS A 137 0.84 0.02 9.69
CA LYS A 137 -0.13 -0.05 10.79
C LYS A 137 -0.14 -1.43 11.45
N GLN A 138 -0.20 -2.51 10.67
CA GLN A 138 -0.17 -3.87 11.22
C GLN A 138 1.14 -4.17 11.95
N THR A 139 2.26 -3.68 11.43
CA THR A 139 3.57 -3.83 12.09
C THR A 139 3.59 -3.13 13.44
N LEU A 140 3.11 -1.89 13.49
CA LEU A 140 2.98 -1.12 14.73
C LEU A 140 2.04 -1.79 15.74
N GLU A 141 0.88 -2.28 15.30
CA GLU A 141 -0.07 -3.01 16.16
C GLU A 141 0.55 -4.26 16.79
N ARG A 142 1.39 -4.96 16.02
CA ARG A 142 2.09 -6.16 16.49
C ARG A 142 3.14 -5.80 17.54
N LYS A 143 3.93 -4.75 17.34
CA LYS A 143 4.93 -4.26 18.31
C LYS A 143 4.28 -3.79 19.60
N LEU A 144 3.13 -3.10 19.50
CA LEU A 144 2.39 -2.58 20.65
C LEU A 144 1.46 -3.60 21.32
N LYS A 145 1.51 -4.89 20.96
CA LYS A 145 0.58 -5.90 21.49
C LYS A 145 0.63 -6.05 23.01
N ALA A 146 1.83 -5.92 23.60
CA ALA A 146 2.04 -6.02 25.05
C ALA A 146 2.01 -4.66 25.76
N ALA A 147 1.83 -3.56 25.03
CA ALA A 147 1.82 -2.22 25.60
C ALA A 147 0.49 -1.92 26.32
N PRO A 148 0.50 -1.04 27.35
CA PRO A 148 -0.73 -0.55 27.97
C PRO A 148 -1.68 0.09 26.94
N GLU A 149 -2.99 -0.12 27.12
CA GLU A 149 -4.00 0.29 26.13
C GLU A 149 -3.99 1.81 25.85
N ALA A 150 -3.80 2.63 26.89
CA ALA A 150 -3.71 4.08 26.75
C ALA A 150 -2.48 4.54 25.94
N PHE A 151 -1.34 3.85 26.11
CA PHE A 151 -0.13 4.10 25.33
C PHE A 151 -0.35 3.69 23.87
N LYS A 152 -0.86 2.48 23.65
CA LYS A 152 -1.19 1.97 22.31
C LYS A 152 -2.14 2.93 21.57
N LYS A 153 -3.21 3.41 22.21
CA LYS A 153 -4.17 4.35 21.61
C LYS A 153 -3.51 5.65 21.20
N THR A 154 -2.62 6.19 22.04
CA THR A 154 -1.88 7.42 21.76
C THR A 154 -0.95 7.25 20.56
N VAL A 155 -0.16 6.18 20.54
CA VAL A 155 0.79 5.91 19.45
C VAL A 155 0.06 5.65 18.12
N MET A 156 -1.03 4.88 18.14
CA MET A 156 -1.85 4.62 16.94
C MET A 156 -2.54 5.88 16.41
N SER A 157 -2.97 6.78 17.31
CA SER A 157 -3.52 8.09 16.93
C SER A 157 -2.46 8.98 16.27
N SER A 158 -1.24 9.01 16.82
CA SER A 158 -0.12 9.74 16.22
C SER A 158 0.28 9.15 14.87
N PHE A 159 0.35 7.82 14.75
CA PHE A 159 0.63 7.13 13.48
C PHE A 159 -0.37 7.52 12.38
N GLY A 160 -1.67 7.60 12.70
CA GLY A 160 -2.69 8.01 11.73
C GLY A 160 -2.56 9.46 11.23
N LYS A 161 -1.77 10.30 11.91
CA LYS A 161 -1.47 11.68 11.51
C LYS A 161 -0.09 11.82 10.87
N MET A 162 0.74 10.78 10.95
CA MET A 162 2.09 10.77 10.39
C MET A 162 2.06 10.35 8.92
N GLN A 163 3.05 10.84 8.16
CA GLN A 163 3.33 10.44 6.80
C GLN A 163 4.82 10.11 6.74
N PHE A 164 5.15 8.87 6.38
CA PHE A 164 6.54 8.42 6.29
C PHE A 164 6.97 8.35 4.83
N GLN A 165 8.05 9.04 4.49
CA GLN A 165 8.55 9.10 3.12
C GLN A 165 9.18 7.77 2.68
N ASN A 166 9.74 7.03 3.63
CA ASN A 166 10.46 5.78 3.36
C ASN A 166 10.33 4.79 4.54
N GLU A 167 10.83 3.57 4.34
CA GLU A 167 10.82 2.50 5.34
C GLU A 167 11.71 2.84 6.56
N GLU A 168 12.79 3.59 6.35
CA GLU A 168 13.75 3.94 7.40
C GLU A 168 13.13 4.89 8.45
N GLU A 169 12.38 5.90 8.01
CA GLU A 169 11.63 6.80 8.90
C GLU A 169 10.59 6.04 9.72
N PHE A 170 9.89 5.09 9.10
CA PHE A 170 8.94 4.25 9.82
C PHE A 170 9.63 3.34 10.84
N ASN A 171 10.75 2.72 10.49
CA ASN A 171 11.53 1.89 11.41
C ASN A 171 12.11 2.70 12.57
N SER A 172 12.57 3.92 12.30
CA SER A 172 13.01 4.86 13.35
C SER A 172 11.88 5.18 14.33
N PHE A 173 10.68 5.49 13.82
CA PHE A 173 9.50 5.71 14.65
C PHE A 173 9.13 4.49 15.51
N ILE A 174 9.19 3.28 14.96
CA ILE A 174 8.98 2.04 15.72
C ILE A 174 10.02 1.92 16.84
N SER A 175 11.30 2.12 16.52
CA SER A 175 12.39 2.04 17.49
C SER A 175 12.22 3.04 18.63
N GLU A 176 11.89 4.30 18.32
CA GLU A 176 11.66 5.33 19.33
C GLU A 176 10.43 5.01 20.19
N THR A 177 9.36 4.50 19.57
CA THR A 177 8.16 4.04 20.28
C THR A 177 8.48 2.91 21.26
N GLU A 178 9.31 1.94 20.86
CA GLU A 178 9.74 0.83 21.72
C GLU A 178 10.58 1.33 22.90
N GLN A 179 11.55 2.22 22.66
CA GLN A 179 12.35 2.83 23.72
C GLN A 179 11.48 3.61 24.72
N ASN A 180 10.51 4.39 24.23
CA ASN A 180 9.59 5.13 25.09
C ASN A 180 8.70 4.19 25.92
N LEU A 181 8.27 3.06 25.36
CA LEU A 181 7.51 2.05 26.09
C LEU A 181 8.35 1.40 27.19
N GLU A 182 9.61 1.07 26.91
CA GLU A 182 10.54 0.51 27.89
C GLU A 182 10.82 1.51 29.02
N ALA A 183 11.11 2.76 28.68
CA ALA A 183 11.33 3.83 29.66
C ALA A 183 10.10 4.05 30.56
N PHE A 184 8.90 4.10 29.96
CA PHE A 184 7.66 4.23 30.71
C PHE A 184 7.43 3.04 31.65
N THR A 185 7.69 1.82 31.18
CA THR A 185 7.55 0.60 32.00
C THR A 185 8.55 0.58 33.15
N GLN A 186 9.80 1.01 32.90
CA GLN A 186 10.84 1.11 33.91
C GLN A 186 10.52 2.19 34.96
N GLU A 187 10.03 3.35 34.54
CA GLU A 187 9.62 4.43 35.45
C GLU A 187 8.42 4.01 36.32
N ALA A 188 7.44 3.32 35.72
CA ALA A 188 6.32 2.75 36.45
C ALA A 188 6.78 1.71 37.48
N ALA A 189 7.72 0.83 37.13
CA ALA A 189 8.30 -0.15 38.06
C ALA A 189 9.07 0.54 39.20
N ASN A 190 9.94 1.51 38.89
CA ASN A 190 10.71 2.27 39.87
C ASN A 190 9.80 3.05 40.85
N SER A 191 8.73 3.66 40.33
CA SER A 191 7.74 4.38 41.14
C SER A 191 6.93 3.43 42.02
N GLY A 192 6.52 2.27 41.49
CA GLY A 192 5.83 1.23 42.25
C GLY A 192 6.69 0.66 43.39
N LEU A 193 7.99 0.47 43.14
CA LEU A 193 8.98 0.07 44.13
C LEU A 193 9.17 1.12 45.23
N GLY A 194 9.15 2.42 44.88
CA GLY A 194 9.23 3.52 45.86
C GLY A 194 7.97 3.68 46.71
N SER A 195 6.82 3.22 46.21
CA SER A 195 5.54 3.33 46.90
C SER A 195 5.23 2.15 47.82
N PHE A 196 5.93 1.01 47.69
CA PHE A 196 5.86 -0.07 48.67
C PHE A 196 6.57 0.37 49.96
N PRO A 197 5.93 0.31 51.14
CA PRO A 197 6.63 0.56 52.39
C PRO A 197 7.78 -0.43 52.48
N ARG A 198 9.01 0.08 52.66
CA ARG A 198 10.18 -0.76 52.92
C ARG A 198 9.78 -1.75 54.02
N PRO A 199 9.88 -3.08 53.81
CA PRO A 199 9.62 -4.04 54.86
C PRO A 199 10.46 -3.63 56.07
N GLY A 200 9.79 -3.39 57.20
CA GLY A 200 10.34 -2.64 58.33
C GLY A 200 11.77 -3.03 58.66
N ILE A 201 12.73 -2.23 58.20
CA ILE A 201 14.07 -2.20 58.76
C ILE A 201 13.90 -1.34 60.02
N PRO A 202 14.07 -1.90 61.24
CA PRO A 202 14.09 -1.07 62.44
C PRO A 202 15.12 0.04 62.24
N ALA A 203 14.79 1.25 62.68
CA ALA A 203 15.57 2.46 62.48
C ALA A 203 17.04 2.27 62.89
N GLY A 204 17.87 1.91 61.93
CA GLY A 204 19.31 1.77 62.02
C GLY A 204 19.85 2.09 60.64
N THR A 205 20.56 3.20 60.52
CA THR A 205 21.15 3.68 59.28
C THR A 205 22.04 2.61 58.67
N VAL A 206 21.60 1.97 57.59
CA VAL A 206 22.46 1.11 56.78
C VAL A 206 23.40 2.04 56.00
N SER A 207 24.57 2.32 56.59
CA SER A 207 25.70 2.94 55.91
C SER A 207 26.52 1.87 55.20
N GLN A 208 27.25 2.23 54.14
CA GLN A 208 28.20 1.34 53.45
C GLN A 208 29.20 0.70 54.44
N GLU A 209 29.55 1.37 55.53
CA GLU A 209 30.37 0.81 56.62
C GLU A 209 29.70 -0.33 57.38
N SER A 210 28.38 -0.26 57.61
CA SER A 210 27.64 -1.35 58.28
C SER A 210 27.58 -2.61 57.41
N VAL A 211 27.34 -2.44 56.10
CA VAL A 211 27.32 -3.55 55.14
C VAL A 211 28.71 -4.19 55.02
N THR A 212 29.77 -3.38 55.03
CA THR A 212 31.14 -3.89 54.93
C THR A 212 31.58 -4.62 56.21
N ALA A 213 31.10 -4.18 57.38
CA ALA A 213 31.34 -4.85 58.65
C ALA A 213 30.62 -6.21 58.72
N ASP A 214 29.35 -6.28 58.29
CA ASP A 214 28.57 -7.53 58.28
C ASP A 214 29.15 -8.56 57.30
N ILE A 215 29.62 -8.12 56.13
CA ILE A 215 30.30 -9.01 55.16
C ILE A 215 31.60 -9.56 55.75
N LYS A 216 32.39 -8.75 56.47
CA LYS A 216 33.61 -9.21 57.13
C LYS A 216 33.33 -10.19 58.28
N ALA A 217 32.30 -9.96 59.08
CA ALA A 217 31.90 -10.86 60.16
C ALA A 217 31.42 -12.23 59.63
N TRP A 218 30.70 -12.22 58.51
CA TRP A 218 30.26 -13.44 57.82
C TRP A 218 31.43 -14.19 57.15
N ALA A 219 32.41 -13.48 56.59
CA ALA A 219 33.61 -14.10 56.01
C ALA A 219 34.54 -14.69 57.08
N GLY A 220 34.66 -14.05 58.24
CA GLY A 220 35.49 -14.53 59.36
C GLY A 220 34.96 -15.78 60.05
N THR A 221 33.65 -16.05 60.00
CA THR A 221 33.02 -17.23 60.64
C THR A 221 33.09 -18.50 59.79
N ARG A 222 33.70 -18.46 58.59
CA ARG A 222 33.93 -19.63 57.73
C ARG A 222 35.36 -20.17 57.74
N GLN A 223 36.27 -19.53 58.47
CA GLN A 223 37.64 -20.02 58.69
C GLN A 223 37.84 -20.28 60.19
N GLU A 224 37.16 -21.29 60.72
CA GLU A 224 37.57 -22.03 61.94
C GLU A 224 36.80 -23.36 62.01
#